data_AF-A0A1X1VXC8-F1
#
_entry.id   AF-A0A1X1VXC8-F1
#
_cell.length_a   1.000
_cell.length_b   1.000
_cell.length_c   1.000
_cell.angle_alpha   90.00
_cell.angle_beta   90.00
_cell.angle_gamma   90.00
#
_symmetry.space_group_name_H-M   'P 1'
#
loop_
_entity.id
_entity.type
_entity.pdbx_description
1 polymer ?
#
loop_
_entity_poly.entity_id
_entity_poly.type
_entity_poly.pdbx_seq_one_letter_code
_entity_poly.pdbx_strand_id
1 'polypeptide(L)' 'MTVKVTLPGGGSDEYMRFSDVYVKHNNGTLEVLRVGASQAHSYARGEWTDVDGDQKRTKRRGFWG' A
#
# COMPACT_ATOMS: atom_id res chain seq x y z
N MET A 1 -9.01 -7.38 5.85
CA MET A 1 -9.62 -6.42 4.89
C MET A 1 -9.06 -6.73 3.50
N THR A 2 -9.57 -6.14 2.41
CA THR A 2 -8.92 -6.11 1.08
C THR A 2 -8.27 -4.75 0.87
N VAL A 3 -7.16 -4.68 0.12
CA VAL A 3 -6.51 -3.40 -0.19
C VAL A 3 -7.11 -2.83 -1.48
N LYS A 4 -7.49 -1.57 -1.48
CA LYS A 4 -8.03 -0.85 -2.64
C LYS A 4 -7.25 0.43 -2.87
N VAL A 5 -6.60 0.55 -4.02
CA VAL A 5 -5.80 1.72 -4.41
C VAL A 5 -6.58 2.54 -5.41
N THR A 6 -6.78 3.83 -5.14
CA THR A 6 -7.46 4.77 -6.05
C THR A 6 -6.45 5.49 -6.92
N LEU A 7 -6.65 5.43 -8.23
CA LEU A 7 -5.78 6.02 -9.25
C LEU A 7 -6.21 7.45 -9.61
N PRO A 8 -5.31 8.30 -10.15
CA PRO A 8 -5.60 9.70 -10.49
C PRO A 8 -6.72 9.92 -11.52
N GLY A 9 -7.13 8.87 -12.24
CA GLY A 9 -8.24 8.91 -13.19
C GLY A 9 -9.59 8.45 -12.62
N GLY A 10 -9.69 8.22 -11.30
CA GLY A 10 -10.90 7.69 -10.65
C GLY A 10 -11.07 6.17 -10.77
N GLY A 11 -10.16 5.48 -11.45
CA GLY A 11 -10.06 4.03 -11.42
C GLY A 11 -9.55 3.52 -10.07
N SER A 12 -9.76 2.24 -9.78
CA SER A 12 -9.21 1.62 -8.57
C SER A 12 -8.70 0.21 -8.81
N ASP A 13 -7.52 -0.07 -8.29
CA ASP A 13 -6.95 -1.42 -8.27
C ASP A 13 -7.31 -2.10 -6.94
N GLU A 14 -7.96 -3.27 -7.04
CA GLU A 14 -8.41 -4.03 -5.88
C GLU A 14 -7.58 -5.31 -5.70
N TYR A 15 -7.08 -5.47 -4.48
CA TYR A 15 -6.25 -6.58 -4.04
C TYR A 15 -7.08 -7.45 -3.10
N MET A 16 -7.65 -8.50 -3.69
CA MET A 16 -8.74 -9.27 -3.08
C MET A 16 -8.26 -10.40 -2.14
N ARG A 17 -6.97 -10.53 -1.86
CA ARG A 17 -6.49 -11.57 -0.94
C ARG A 17 -6.57 -11.07 0.49
N PHE A 18 -7.27 -11.83 1.33
CA PHE A 18 -7.22 -11.68 2.77
C PHE A 18 -5.77 -11.81 3.23
N SER A 19 -5.21 -10.73 3.78
CA SER A 19 -3.81 -10.52 4.22
C SER A 19 -2.93 -9.64 3.31
N ASP A 20 -3.44 -9.16 2.18
CA ASP A 20 -2.73 -8.11 1.44
C ASP A 20 -2.65 -6.85 2.30
N VAL A 21 -1.49 -6.22 2.32
CA VAL A 21 -1.23 -5.02 3.13
C VAL A 21 -0.51 -3.98 2.31
N TYR A 22 -0.70 -2.69 2.64
CA TYR A 22 0.00 -1.61 1.96
C TYR A 22 0.97 -0.86 2.88
N VAL A 23 1.99 -0.24 2.28
CA VAL A 23 2.97 0.63 2.92
C VAL A 23 2.96 1.97 2.20
N LYS A 24 2.61 3.04 2.91
CA LYS A 24 2.82 4.42 2.43
C LYS A 24 4.24 4.84 2.80
N HIS A 25 5.04 5.17 1.81
CA HIS A 25 6.38 5.67 2.01
C HIS A 25 6.40 7.21 2.05
N ASN A 26 7.31 7.79 2.82
CA ASN A 26 7.41 9.25 3.00
C ASN A 26 7.84 9.98 1.71
N ASN A 27 8.43 9.28 0.76
CA ASN A 27 8.78 9.79 -0.57
C ASN A 27 7.55 9.93 -1.50
N GLY A 28 6.36 9.50 -1.05
CA GLY A 28 5.11 9.53 -1.82
C GLY A 28 4.85 8.27 -2.65
N THR A 29 5.68 7.23 -2.55
CA THR A 29 5.39 5.93 -3.16
C THR A 29 4.48 5.10 -2.27
N LEU A 30 3.71 4.22 -2.90
CA LEU A 30 2.86 3.24 -2.24
C LEU A 30 3.30 1.85 -2.66
N GLU A 31 3.44 0.93 -1.71
CA GLU A 31 3.71 -0.47 -2.03
C GLU A 31 2.62 -1.36 -1.45
N VAL A 32 2.08 -2.24 -2.27
CA VAL A 32 1.12 -3.27 -1.87
C VAL A 32 1.86 -4.61 -1.82
N LEU A 33 1.95 -5.16 -0.62
CA LEU A 33 2.51 -6.46 -0.35
C LEU A 33 1.40 -7.50 -0.48
N ARG A 34 1.47 -8.30 -1.55
CA ARG A 34 0.50 -9.35 -1.84
C ARG A 34 0.92 -10.67 -1.22
N VAL A 35 0.04 -11.28 -0.43
CA VAL A 35 0.32 -12.60 0.17
C VAL A 35 0.24 -13.68 -0.90
N GLY A 36 1.32 -14.47 -1.01
CA GLY A 36 1.47 -15.51 -2.02
C GLY A 36 2.00 -15.02 -3.37
N ALA A 37 2.29 -13.72 -3.51
CA ALA A 37 3.05 -13.20 -4.64
C ALA A 37 4.50 -12.97 -4.20
N SER A 38 5.46 -13.33 -5.06
CA SER A 38 6.88 -13.11 -4.81
C SER A 38 7.27 -11.62 -4.87
N GLN A 39 6.46 -10.80 -5.55
CA GLN A 39 6.72 -9.38 -5.76
C GLN A 39 5.59 -8.50 -5.25
N ALA A 40 5.99 -7.47 -4.50
CA ALA A 40 5.14 -6.34 -4.16
C ALA A 40 4.75 -5.57 -5.43
N HIS A 41 3.57 -4.95 -5.41
CA HIS A 41 3.19 -3.99 -6.45
C HIS A 41 3.47 -2.58 -5.94
N SER A 42 4.34 -1.85 -6.63
CA SER A 42 4.74 -0.49 -6.25
C SER A 42 4.08 0.52 -7.18
N TYR A 43 3.55 1.59 -6.60
CA TYR A 43 3.04 2.77 -7.28
C TYR A 43 3.97 3.96 -6.98
N ALA A 44 4.41 4.64 -8.03
CA ALA A 44 5.17 5.87 -7.90
C ALA A 44 4.29 7.03 -7.41
N ARG A 45 4.95 8.12 -7.01
CA ARG A 45 4.25 9.35 -6.65
C ARG A 45 3.47 9.86 -7.86
N GLY A 46 2.16 10.03 -7.69
CA GLY A 46 1.27 10.46 -8.77
C GLY A 46 0.66 9.31 -9.58
N GLU A 47 1.02 8.06 -9.33
CA GLU A 47 0.31 6.89 -9.88
C GLU A 47 -0.87 6.45 -9.01
N TRP A 48 -1.01 7.02 -7.81
CA TRP A 48 -2.09 6.76 -6.88
C TRP A 48 -2.49 8.05 -6.16
N THR A 49 -3.71 8.07 -5.63
CA THR A 49 -4.30 9.24 -4.93
C THR A 49 -4.77 8.89 -3.53
N ASP A 50 -5.38 7.73 -3.36
CA ASP A 50 -5.78 7.21 -2.06
C ASP A 50 -5.61 5.69 -1.99
N VAL A 51 -5.63 5.15 -0.78
CA VAL A 51 -5.64 3.71 -0.56
C VAL A 51 -6.41 3.40 0.72
N ASP A 52 -7.30 2.43 0.61
CA ASP A 52 -8.06 1.84 1.71
C ASP A 52 -7.60 0.39 1.95
N GLY A 53 -7.69 -0.08 3.18
CA GLY A 53 -7.33 -1.44 3.57
C GLY A 53 -6.37 -1.54 4.74
N ASP A 54 -5.69 -2.68 4.85
CA ASP A 54 -4.78 -2.97 5.96
C ASP A 54 -3.41 -2.33 5.69
N GLN A 55 -3.08 -1.26 6.43
CA GLN A 55 -1.74 -0.69 6.39
C GLN A 55 -0.77 -1.57 7.19
N LYS A 56 0.33 -1.98 6.58
CA LYS A 56 1.45 -2.57 7.31
C LYS A 56 2.00 -1.53 8.27
N ARG A 57 1.74 -1.75 9.56
CA ARG A 57 2.35 -0.97 10.64
C ARG A 57 3.86 -1.20 10.61
N THR A 58 4.59 -0.36 9.88
CA THR A 58 6.02 -0.21 10.12
C THR A 58 6.13 0.34 11.53
N LYS A 59 6.58 -0.49 12.48
CA LYS A 59 7.04 0.01 13.78
C LYS A 59 8.06 1.09 13.45
N ARG A 60 7.69 2.36 13.62
CA ARG A 60 8.70 3.42 13.76
C ARG A 60 9.53 2.97 14.94
N ARG A 61 10.70 2.39 14.67
CA ARG A 61 11.69 2.07 15.69
C ARG A 61 11.92 3.41 16.37
N GLY A 62 11.44 3.53 17.61
CA GLY A 62 11.45 4.76 18.36
C GLY A 62 12.83 5.37 18.26
N PHE A 63 12.88 6.55 17.66
CA PHE A 63 13.89 7.52 17.99
C PHE A 63 13.57 7.95 19.44
N TRP A 64 14.58 7.93 20.32
CA TRP A 64 14.63 8.40 21.71
C TRP A 64 14.32 7.40 22.84
N GLY A 65 15.35 7.17 23.67
CA GLY A 65 15.34 6.43 24.93
C GLY A 65 16.67 5.75 25.20
#